data_AF-A0A972ZQX1-F1
#
_entry.id   AF-A0A972ZQX1-F1
#
_cell.length_a   1.000
_cell.length_b   1.000
_cell.length_c   1.000
_cell.angle_alpha   90.00
_cell.angle_beta   90.00
_cell.angle_gamma   90.00
#
_symmetry.space_group_name_H-M   'P 1'
#
loop_
_entity.id
_entity.type
_entity.pdbx_description
1 polymer ?
#
loop_
_entity_poly.entity_id
_entity_poly.type
_entity_poly.pdbx_seq_one_letter_code
_entity_poly.pdbx_strand_id
1 'polypeptide(L)' 'LWGGERSKRILKVLHYFSHANSIDRMIRNSDLICDIENAVNDLMIELKKDEKHYEELKKSLKK' A
#
# COMPACT_ATOMS: atom_id res chain seq x y z
N LEU A 1 3.68 15.81 -1.53
CA LEU A 1 3.56 14.34 -1.58
C LEU A 1 2.85 13.89 -0.31
N TRP A 2 1.51 13.79 -0.39
CA TRP A 2 0.57 13.24 0.61
C TRP A 2 0.69 13.72 2.07
N GLY A 3 -0.45 14.02 2.71
CA GLY A 3 -0.46 14.40 4.13
C GLY A 3 0.26 13.34 4.97
N GLY A 4 1.28 13.74 5.74
CA GLY A 4 2.29 12.84 6.32
C GLY A 4 1.75 11.73 7.23
N GLU A 5 0.50 11.82 7.68
CA GLU A 5 -0.18 10.81 8.48
C GLU A 5 -0.71 9.63 7.66
N ARG A 6 -1.28 9.90 6.47
CA ARG A 6 -1.83 8.85 5.59
C ARG A 6 -0.72 8.05 4.91
N SER A 7 0.32 8.71 4.42
CA SER A 7 1.48 8.00 3.85
C SER A 7 2.17 7.11 4.87
N LYS A 8 2.30 7.56 6.12
CA LYS A 8 2.88 6.71 7.17
C LYS A 8 2.03 5.48 7.44
N ARG A 9 0.71 5.58 7.41
CA ARG A 9 -0.18 4.43 7.65
C ARG A 9 -0.06 3.39 6.55
N ILE A 10 -0.15 3.82 5.29
CA ILE A 10 -0.09 2.95 4.11
C ILE A 10 1.31 2.34 3.94
N LEU A 11 2.36 3.17 3.97
CA LEU A 11 3.73 2.69 3.76
C LEU A 11 4.21 1.79 4.89
N LYS A 12 3.78 2.01 6.13
CA LYS A 12 4.18 1.17 7.26
C LYS A 12 3.58 -0.22 7.15
N VAL A 13 2.30 -0.33 6.76
CA VAL A 13 1.64 -1.63 6.50
C VAL A 13 2.31 -2.34 5.33
N LEU A 14 2.51 -1.65 4.19
CA LEU A 14 3.18 -2.22 3.02
C LEU A 14 4.65 -2.60 3.32
N HIS A 15 5.36 -1.83 4.14
CA HIS A 15 6.72 -2.14 4.56
C HIS A 15 6.78 -3.40 5.42
N TYR A 16 5.88 -3.55 6.40
CA TYR A 16 5.78 -4.79 7.17
C TYR A 16 5.40 -5.99 6.30
N PHE A 17 4.50 -5.80 5.34
CA PHE A 17 4.13 -6.83 4.38
C PHE A 17 5.28 -7.23 3.46
N SER A 18 6.09 -6.28 2.99
CA SER A 18 7.28 -6.57 2.18
C SER A 18 8.32 -7.43 2.92
N HIS A 19 8.28 -7.46 4.25
CA HIS A 19 9.12 -8.31 5.10
C HIS A 19 8.37 -9.51 5.68
N ALA A 20 7.11 -9.72 5.31
CA ALA A 20 6.27 -10.84 5.75
C ALA A 20 6.63 -12.14 5.00
N ASN A 21 7.93 -12.44 4.92
CA ASN A 21 8.47 -13.58 4.18
C ASN A 21 8.47 -14.88 5.03
N SER A 22 7.74 -14.89 6.14
CA SER A 22 7.66 -16.01 7.08
C SER A 22 6.30 -16.03 7.75
N ILE A 23 5.66 -17.21 7.75
CA ILE A 23 4.30 -17.42 8.26
C ILE A 23 4.18 -17.02 9.75
N ASP A 24 5.22 -17.21 10.57
CA ASP A 24 5.24 -16.76 11.98
C ASP A 24 5.10 -15.23 12.12
N ARG A 25 5.77 -14.45 11.26
CA ARG A 25 5.63 -12.98 11.25
C ARG A 25 4.29 -12.52 10.73
N MET A 26 3.70 -13.27 9.80
CA MET A 26 2.35 -13.00 9.29
C MET A 26 1.30 -13.24 10.37
N ILE A 27 1.40 -14.34 11.12
CA ILE A 27 0.45 -14.70 12.16
C ILE A 27 0.55 -13.75 13.37
N ARG A 28 1.75 -13.30 13.74
CA ARG A 28 1.93 -12.34 14.85
C ARG A 28 1.43 -10.92 14.53
N ASN A 29 1.27 -10.59 13.25
CA ASN A 29 0.81 -9.29 12.78
C ASN A 29 -0.46 -9.45 11.92
N SER A 30 -1.27 -10.47 12.19
CA SER A 30 -2.44 -10.83 11.39
C SER A 30 -3.45 -9.70 11.28
N ASP A 31 -3.66 -8.91 12.33
CA ASP A 31 -4.46 -7.67 12.28
C ASP A 31 -3.93 -6.65 11.25
N LEU A 32 -2.60 -6.46 11.20
CA LEU A 32 -1.97 -5.54 10.24
C LEU A 32 -2.01 -6.06 8.80
N ILE A 33 -2.03 -7.39 8.63
CA ILE A 33 -2.18 -8.02 7.31
C ILE A 33 -3.63 -7.96 6.85
N CYS A 34 -4.61 -8.14 7.73
CA CYS A 34 -6.02 -7.93 7.39
C CYS A 34 -6.28 -6.48 6.92
N ASP A 35 -5.57 -5.51 7.50
CA ASP A 35 -5.69 -4.09 7.11
C ASP A 35 -4.95 -3.76 5.78
N ILE A 36 -4.32 -4.74 5.13
CA ILE A 36 -3.62 -4.51 3.86
C ILE A 36 -4.59 -4.11 2.74
N GLU A 37 -5.80 -4.67 2.73
CA GLU A 37 -6.80 -4.35 1.72
C GLU A 37 -7.20 -2.87 1.81
N ASN A 38 -7.43 -2.37 3.03
CA ASN A 38 -7.70 -0.95 3.25
C ASN A 38 -6.50 -0.08 2.90
N ALA A 39 -5.28 -0.49 3.28
CA ALA A 39 -4.05 0.25 2.96
C ALA A 39 -3.82 0.37 1.44
N VAL A 40 -4.08 -0.71 0.69
CA VAL A 40 -4.01 -0.72 -0.78
C VAL A 40 -5.13 0.12 -1.39
N ASN A 41 -6.35 0.05 -0.86
CA ASN A 41 -7.46 0.87 -1.32
C ASN A 41 -7.19 2.37 -1.11
N ASP A 42 -6.69 2.76 0.06
CA ASP A 42 -6.28 4.13 0.35
C ASP A 42 -5.15 4.60 -0.60
N LEU A 43 -4.16 3.73 -0.86
CA LEU A 43 -3.11 4.01 -1.84
C LEU A 43 -3.71 4.28 -3.22
N MET A 44 -4.63 3.43 -3.68
CA MET A 44 -5.24 3.54 -5.01
C MET A 44 -6.16 4.75 -5.12
N ILE A 45 -6.87 5.13 -4.05
CA ILE A 45 -7.70 6.34 -4.00
C ILE A 45 -6.82 7.59 -4.11
N GLU A 46 -5.73 7.65 -3.35
CA GLU A 46 -4.80 8.78 -3.38
C GLU A 46 -4.02 8.85 -4.69
N LEU A 47 -3.65 7.71 -5.26
CA LEU A 47 -3.01 7.65 -6.57
C LEU A 47 -3.96 8.14 -7.67
N LYS A 48 -5.25 7.79 -7.62
CA LYS A 48 -6.26 8.29 -8.58
C LYS A 48 -6.44 9.82 -8.54
N LYS A 49 -6.16 10.46 -7.41
CA LYS A 49 -6.17 11.94 -7.31
C LYS A 49 -4.97 12.58 -8.00
N ASP A 50 -3.90 11.82 -8.18
CA ASP A 50 -2.71 12.23 -8.92
C ASP A 50 -2.77 11.65 -10.34
N GLU A 51 -3.53 12.34 -11.20
CA GLU A 51 -3.82 11.90 -12.57
C GLU A 51 -2.54 11.62 -13.37
N LYS A 52 -1.48 12.40 -13.14
CA LYS A 52 -0.20 12.27 -13.85
C LYS A 52 0.54 10.99 -13.47
N HIS A 53 0.66 10.70 -12.17
CA HIS A 53 1.33 9.47 -11.72
C HIS A 53 0.46 8.23 -11.97
N TYR A 54 -0.87 8.34 -11.92
CA TYR A 54 -1.79 7.24 -12.19
C TYR A 54 -1.79 6.81 -13.67
N GLU A 55 -1.78 7.77 -14.60
CA GLU A 55 -1.71 7.48 -16.04
C GLU A 55 -0.38 6.82 -16.42
N GLU A 56 0.74 7.27 -15.85
CA GLU A 56 2.04 6.62 -16.08
C GLU A 56 2.07 5.20 -15.51
N LEU A 57 1.47 4.95 -14.33
CA LEU A 57 1.32 3.60 -13.79
C LEU A 57 0.51 2.70 -14.74
N LYS A 58 -0.63 3.17 -15.27
CA LYS A 58 -1.44 2.41 -16.23
C LYS A 58 -0.67 2.10 -17.51
N LYS A 59 0.13 3.04 -18.02
CA LYS A 59 1.00 2.80 -19.18
C LYS A 59 2.03 1.72 -18.90
N SER A 60 2.61 1.70 -17.70
CA SER A 60 3.61 0.68 -17.31
C SER A 60 3.04 -0.74 -17.24
N LEU A 61 1.74 -0.88 -16.94
CA LEU A 61 1.03 -2.16 -16.85
C LEU A 61 0.57 -2.70 -18.20
N LYS A 62 0.45 -1.85 -19.22
CA LYS A 62 0.24 -2.27 -20.62
C LYS A 62 1.58 -2.67 -21.22
N LYS A 63 2.03 -3.89 -20.92
CA LYS A 63 3.16 -4.52 -21.58
C LYS A 63 2.67 -5.60 -22.54
#